data_AF-A0A5E5PRE7-F1
#
_entry.id   AF-A0A5E5PRE7-F1
#
_cell.length_a   1.000
_cell.length_b   1.000
_cell.length_c   1.000
_cell.angle_alpha   90.00
_cell.angle_beta   90.00
_cell.angle_gamma   90.00
#
_symmetry.space_group_name_H-M   'P 1'
#
loop_
_entity.id
_entity.type
_entity.pdbx_description
1 polymer ?
#
loop_
_entity_poly.entity_id
_entity_poly.type
_entity_poly.pdbx_seq_one_letter_code
_entity_poly.pdbx_strand_id
1 'polypeptide(L)'
;MGRLELDKKIKISTETAYRFVLQDKAVGGALYKYLRHQHKKYRKRYGKNDYRGRIPNRIDIDEHPSIVDARTRIGDWEVDLVIGKGHKGGL
;
A
#
# COMPACT_ATOMS: atom_id res chain seq x y z
N MET A 1 -3.42 22.76 16.24
CA MET A 1 -4.66 23.51 15.94
C MET A 1 -5.15 23.14 14.55
N GLY A 2 -6.45 22.91 14.38
CA GLY A 2 -7.05 22.59 13.08
C GLY A 2 -7.33 23.86 12.26
N ARG A 3 -7.44 23.73 10.93
CA ARG A 3 -7.65 24.89 10.04
C ARG A 3 -8.95 25.65 10.32
N LEU A 4 -9.99 24.97 10.78
CA LEU A 4 -11.27 25.59 11.17
C LEU A 4 -11.13 26.57 12.34
N GLU A 5 -10.22 26.28 13.27
CA GLU A 5 -9.97 27.15 14.42
C GLU A 5 -9.22 28.42 14.00
N LEU A 6 -8.28 28.30 13.08
CA LEU A 6 -7.54 29.45 12.53
C LEU A 6 -8.44 30.39 11.73
N ASP A 7 -9.32 29.81 10.91
CA ASP A 7 -10.12 30.57 9.94
C ASP A 7 -11.41 31.13 10.56
N LYS A 8 -12.07 30.32 11.41
CA LYS A 8 -13.40 30.66 11.95
C LYS A 8 -13.44 30.81 13.47
N LYS A 9 -12.33 30.58 14.18
CA LYS A 9 -12.28 30.53 15.66
C LYS A 9 -13.26 29.51 16.27
N ILE A 10 -13.66 28.50 15.49
CA ILE A 10 -14.55 27.43 15.93
C ILE A 10 -13.71 26.20 16.26
N LYS A 11 -13.92 25.64 17.45
CA LYS A 11 -13.37 24.34 17.85
C LYS A 11 -14.44 23.28 17.69
N ILE A 12 -14.15 22.24 16.91
CA ILE A 12 -15.01 21.06 16.74
C ILE A 12 -14.21 19.84 17.14
N SER A 13 -14.82 18.94 17.91
CA SER A 13 -14.22 17.64 18.20
C SER A 13 -14.14 16.80 16.92
N THR A 14 -13.05 16.05 16.77
CA THR A 14 -12.88 15.09 15.68
C THR A 14 -14.06 14.11 15.59
N GLU A 15 -14.64 13.73 16.72
CA GLU A 15 -15.80 12.84 16.78
C GLU A 15 -17.05 13.48 16.16
N THR A 16 -17.30 14.76 16.41
CA THR A 16 -18.42 15.50 15.82
C THR A 16 -18.31 15.52 14.30
N ALA A 17 -17.10 15.74 13.76
CA ALA A 17 -16.86 15.68 12.33
C ALA A 17 -17.11 14.27 11.76
N TYR A 18 -16.70 13.21 12.46
CA TYR A 18 -16.99 11.84 12.03
C TYR A 18 -18.48 11.49 12.06
N ARG A 19 -19.20 11.89 13.12
CA ARG A 19 -20.65 11.69 13.22
C ARG A 19 -21.39 12.39 12.09
N PHE A 20 -20.98 13.61 11.74
CA PHE A 20 -21.57 14.37 10.64
C PHE A 20 -21.43 13.64 9.30
N VAL A 21 -20.22 13.16 8.97
CA VAL A 21 -19.99 12.41 7.73
C VAL A 21 -20.75 11.08 7.71
N LEU A 22 -20.88 10.41 8.86
CA LEU A 22 -21.63 9.15 8.96
C LEU A 22 -23.14 9.36 8.80
N GLN A 23 -23.68 10.44 9.37
CA GLN A 23 -25.08 10.81 9.24
C GLN A 23 -25.43 11.18 7.79
N ASP A 24 -24.58 11.98 7.13
CA ASP A 24 -24.72 12.29 5.69
C ASP A 24 -24.77 11.00 4.85
N LYS A 25 -23.86 10.05 5.12
CA LYS A 25 -23.88 8.76 4.44
C LYS A 25 -25.17 7.97 4.68
N ALA A 26 -25.74 8.03 5.89
CA ALA A 26 -26.96 7.31 6.24
C ALA A 26 -28.20 7.84 5.50
N VAL A 27 -28.22 9.14 5.18
CA VAL A 27 -29.28 9.78 4.38
C VAL A 27 -29.02 9.75 2.87
N GLY A 28 -28.00 9.00 2.42
CA GLY A 28 -27.66 8.87 0.99
C GLY A 28 -26.71 9.95 0.45
N GLY A 29 -26.12 10.76 1.31
CA GLY A 29 -25.15 11.78 0.97
C GLY A 29 -23.80 11.23 0.49
N ALA A 30 -22.94 12.14 0.04
CA ALA A 30 -21.70 11.82 -0.66
C ALA A 30 -20.43 12.34 0.04
N LEU A 31 -20.53 12.93 1.24
CA LEU A 31 -19.38 13.55 1.92
C LEU A 31 -18.25 12.55 2.14
N TYR A 32 -18.59 11.29 2.42
CA TYR A 32 -17.61 10.23 2.61
C TYR A 32 -16.72 9.99 1.38
N LYS A 33 -17.16 10.34 0.16
CA LYS A 33 -16.39 10.17 -1.10
C LYS A 33 -15.23 11.16 -1.23
N TYR A 34 -15.27 12.28 -0.50
CA TYR A 34 -14.18 13.26 -0.47
C TYR A 34 -13.08 12.90 0.54
N LEU A 35 -13.30 11.89 1.39
CA LEU A 35 -12.25 11.36 2.26
C LEU A 35 -11.23 10.55 1.45
N ARG A 36 -9.95 10.62 1.82
CA ARG A 36 -8.84 9.89 1.18
C ARG A 36 -9.16 8.41 0.92
N HIS A 37 -9.77 7.75 1.90
CA HIS A 37 -10.09 6.33 1.83
C HIS A 37 -11.53 6.05 1.39
N GLN A 38 -12.36 7.08 1.16
CA GLN A 38 -13.75 6.96 0.70
C GLN A 38 -14.61 6.00 1.52
N HIS A 39 -14.29 5.83 2.80
CA HIS A 39 -14.90 4.80 3.66
C HIS A 39 -14.83 3.37 3.07
N LYS A 40 -13.84 3.09 2.21
CA LYS A 40 -13.55 1.75 1.68
C LYS A 40 -13.10 0.85 2.83
N LYS A 41 -13.60 -0.40 2.81
CA LYS A 41 -13.13 -1.41 3.76
C LYS A 41 -11.66 -1.67 3.52
N TYR A 42 -10.85 -1.63 4.58
CA TYR A 42 -9.48 -2.09 4.51
C TYR A 42 -9.43 -3.56 4.12
N ARG A 43 -8.45 -3.92 3.30
CA ARG A 43 -8.19 -5.32 2.96
C ARG A 43 -7.86 -6.10 4.24
N LYS A 44 -8.51 -7.24 4.42
CA LYS A 44 -8.21 -8.16 5.53
C LYS A 44 -6.82 -8.77 5.32
N ARG A 45 -6.05 -8.94 6.41
CA ARG A 45 -4.73 -9.62 6.37
C ARG A 45 -4.87 -11.14 6.23
N TYR A 46 -6.02 -11.70 6.59
CA TYR A 46 -6.35 -13.12 6.45
C TYR A 46 -7.26 -13.32 5.23
N GLY A 47 -7.25 -14.52 4.66
CA GLY A 47 -8.02 -14.90 3.47
C GLY A 47 -7.14 -15.49 2.38
N LYS A 48 -7.61 -15.47 1.12
CA LYS A 48 -6.84 -15.96 -0.04
C LYS A 48 -5.44 -15.34 -0.06
N ASN A 49 -4.42 -16.21 -0.19
CA ASN A 49 -3.05 -15.77 -0.42
C ASN A 49 -2.98 -14.92 -1.69
N ASP A 50 -2.36 -13.76 -1.56
CA ASP A 50 -2.02 -12.92 -2.70
C ASP A 50 -0.72 -13.45 -3.30
N TYR A 51 -0.78 -13.99 -4.52
CA TYR A 51 0.41 -14.47 -5.23
C TYR A 51 1.13 -13.35 -5.98
N ARG A 52 0.66 -12.08 -5.86
CA ARG A 52 1.38 -10.93 -6.42
C ARG A 52 2.79 -10.85 -5.85
N GLY A 53 3.79 -10.74 -6.72
CA GLY A 53 5.21 -10.68 -6.36
C GLY A 53 5.92 -12.03 -6.29
N ARG A 54 5.24 -13.16 -6.57
CA ARG A 54 5.92 -14.45 -6.71
C ARG A 54 6.46 -14.60 -8.14
N ILE A 55 7.79 -14.69 -8.26
CA ILE A 55 8.45 -14.99 -9.53
C ILE A 55 8.10 -16.43 -9.92
N PRO A 56 7.47 -16.68 -11.08
CA PRO A 56 7.23 -18.03 -11.57
C PRO A 56 8.57 -18.71 -11.87
N ASN A 57 8.70 -19.99 -11.48
CA ASN A 57 9.92 -20.79 -11.68
C ASN A 57 11.17 -20.21 -10.97
N ARG A 58 11.00 -19.55 -9.83
CA ARG A 58 12.16 -19.21 -8.98
C ARG A 58 12.90 -20.52 -8.61
N ILE A 59 14.22 -20.49 -8.75
CA ILE A 59 15.11 -21.57 -8.30
C ILE A 59 15.67 -21.10 -6.97
N ASP A 60 15.51 -21.88 -5.91
CA ASP A 60 16.08 -21.53 -4.61
C ASP A 60 17.63 -21.57 -4.71
N ILE A 61 18.31 -20.71 -3.95
CA ILE A 61 19.77 -20.52 -4.05
C ILE A 61 20.54 -21.84 -3.84
N ASP A 62 20.03 -22.71 -2.97
CA ASP A 62 20.61 -24.04 -2.71
C ASP A 62 20.56 -24.99 -3.91
N GLU A 63 19.66 -24.75 -4.87
CA GLU A 63 19.51 -25.56 -6.09
C GLU A 63 20.28 -24.98 -7.28
N HIS A 64 21.03 -23.89 -7.09
CA HIS A 64 21.79 -23.26 -8.17
C HIS A 64 22.96 -24.16 -8.62
N PRO A 65 23.14 -24.35 -9.94
CA PRO A 65 24.33 -25.00 -10.45
C PRO A 65 25.58 -24.18 -10.09
N SER A 66 26.68 -24.83 -9.73
CA SER A 66 27.95 -24.20 -9.30
C SER A 66 28.54 -23.20 -10.30
N ILE A 67 28.16 -23.27 -11.58
CA ILE A 67 28.55 -22.31 -12.62
C ILE A 67 27.95 -20.92 -12.42
N VAL A 68 26.80 -20.82 -11.74
CA VAL A 68 26.14 -19.54 -11.41
C VAL A 68 26.97 -18.77 -10.39
N ASP A 69 27.49 -19.45 -9.36
CA ASP A 69 28.40 -18.87 -8.37
C ASP A 69 29.71 -18.36 -9.02
N ALA A 70 30.20 -19.10 -10.01
CA ALA A 70 31.40 -18.73 -10.76
C ALA A 70 31.21 -17.49 -11.67
N ARG A 71 29.96 -17.04 -11.92
CA ARG A 71 29.61 -15.86 -12.74
C ARG A 71 30.26 -15.83 -14.14
N THR A 72 30.57 -17.00 -14.70
CA THR A 72 31.34 -17.11 -15.95
C THR A 72 30.47 -17.01 -17.21
N ARG A 73 29.16 -17.27 -17.12
CA ARG A 73 28.21 -17.23 -18.24
C ARG A 73 27.39 -15.94 -18.23
N ILE A 74 27.26 -15.31 -19.40
CA ILE A 74 26.35 -14.19 -19.62
C ILE A 74 24.91 -14.73 -19.60
N GLY A 75 24.08 -14.28 -18.66
CA GLY A 75 22.68 -14.71 -18.48
C GLY A 75 22.32 -15.19 -17.07
N ASP A 76 23.29 -15.58 -16.25
CA ASP A 76 23.09 -15.99 -14.85
C ASP A 76 23.22 -14.82 -13.85
N TRP A 77 23.23 -13.59 -14.36
CA TRP A 77 23.34 -12.40 -13.52
C TRP A 77 21.97 -12.13 -12.89
N GLU A 78 21.73 -12.71 -11.73
CA GLU A 78 20.62 -12.30 -10.88
C GLU A 78 20.83 -10.83 -10.49
N VAL A 79 19.80 -10.01 -10.73
CA VAL A 79 19.76 -8.62 -10.28
C VAL A 79 19.53 -8.64 -8.78
N ASP A 80 20.60 -8.88 -8.03
CA ASP A 80 20.55 -8.88 -6.57
C ASP A 80 20.25 -7.45 -6.10
N LEU A 81 18.99 -7.24 -5.71
CA LEU A 81 18.43 -5.98 -5.21
C LEU A 81 18.84 -4.70 -5.98
N VAL A 82 18.10 -4.36 -7.04
CA VAL A 82 17.91 -2.94 -7.37
C VAL A 82 17.00 -2.33 -6.30
N ILE A 83 17.60 -1.94 -5.16
CA ILE A 83 17.00 -0.96 -4.27
C ILE A 83 17.05 0.37 -5.00
N GLY A 84 15.96 0.70 -5.70
CA GLY A 84 15.75 2.04 -6.20
C GLY A 84 15.77 3.02 -5.02
N LYS A 85 16.58 4.08 -5.12
CA LYS A 85 16.54 5.21 -4.18
C LYS A 85 15.10 5.75 -4.14
N GLY A 86 14.35 5.39 -3.09
CA GLY A 86 12.96 5.83 -2.89
C GLY A 86 11.87 4.75 -2.87
N HIS A 87 12.18 3.45 -2.68
CA HIS A 87 11.16 2.40 -2.41
C HIS A 87 10.00 2.35 -3.41
N LYS A 88 10.23 2.73 -4.68
CA LYS A 88 9.27 2.49 -5.76
C LYS A 88 9.77 1.29 -6.53
N GLY A 89 9.32 0.10 -6.11
CA GLY A 89 9.53 -1.12 -6.86
C GLY A 89 9.02 -0.94 -8.28
N GLY A 90 9.92 -1.10 -9.26
CA GLY A 90 9.56 -1.24 -10.65
C GLY A 90 9.20 -2.70 -10.90
N LEU A 91 7.98 -2.91 -11.42
CA LEU A 91 7.32 -4.15 -11.83
C LEU A 91 6.82 -5.07 -10.69
#